data_AF-A0AAV3ZD97-F1
#
_entry.id   AF-A0AAV3ZD97-F1
#
_cell.length_a   1.000
_cell.length_b   1.000
_cell.length_c   1.000
_cell.angle_alpha   90.00
_cell.angle_beta   90.00
_cell.angle_gamma   90.00
#
_symmetry.space_group_name_H-M   'P 1'
#
loop_
_entity.id
_entity.type
_entity.pdbx_description
1 polymer ?
#
loop_
_entity_poly.entity_id
_entity_poly.type
_entity_poly.pdbx_seq_one_letter_code
_entity_poly.pdbx_strand_id
1 'polypeptide(L)'
;MEYNDENENDNKHEKHIIDDDDNDDDDDHDHDHDDDDAHDDHDDNNDDFRRKISIILISQSKAGFARQLFQQPKSGTLTVDREELETYLKKTYSDPTREIPLEETTGLVWPDDPGIKFDSKHPSLQEVIAVVNKARAKSAPGPNGVPYLLYKRCPNVLKKLPKIL
;
A
#
# COMPACT_ATOMS: atom_id res chain seq x y z
N MET A 1 -10.86 11.39 -70.49
CA MET A 1 -11.01 12.65 -69.75
C MET A 1 -9.74 12.81 -68.96
N GLU A 2 -8.87 13.66 -69.49
CA GLU A 2 -7.51 13.92 -69.05
C GLU A 2 -7.55 15.33 -68.44
N TYR A 3 -7.05 15.47 -67.22
CA TYR A 3 -6.72 16.76 -66.62
C TYR A 3 -5.42 16.57 -65.84
N ASN A 4 -4.35 17.09 -66.45
CA ASN A 4 -3.11 17.44 -65.78
C ASN A 4 -3.33 18.76 -65.02
N ASP A 5 -2.64 18.94 -63.89
CA ASP A 5 -1.97 20.21 -63.66
C ASP A 5 -0.72 20.01 -62.79
N GLU A 6 0.35 20.62 -63.28
CA GLU A 6 1.73 20.58 -62.83
C GLU A 6 2.04 21.78 -61.91
N ASN A 7 3.27 21.76 -61.39
CA ASN A 7 4.05 22.83 -60.77
C ASN A 7 3.81 23.09 -59.27
N GLU A 8 4.73 22.74 -58.36
CA GLU A 8 6.20 22.89 -58.31
C GLU A 8 6.66 24.33 -57.96
N ASN A 9 7.58 24.34 -56.99
CA ASN A 9 8.59 25.34 -56.65
C ASN A 9 8.34 26.42 -55.57
N ASP A 10 9.09 26.21 -54.48
CA ASP A 10 10.22 27.03 -54.02
C ASP A 10 9.97 28.52 -53.73
N ASN A 11 10.29 28.95 -52.50
CA ASN A 11 11.61 29.54 -52.23
C ASN A 11 11.83 29.93 -50.75
N LYS A 12 13.02 29.53 -50.31
CA LYS A 12 13.96 29.98 -49.27
C LYS A 12 13.80 31.38 -48.64
N HIS A 13 14.07 31.41 -47.34
CA HIS A 13 14.99 32.35 -46.64
C HIS A 13 15.38 31.66 -45.31
N GLU A 14 16.62 31.20 -45.04
CA GLU A 14 17.86 31.96 -44.80
C GLU A 14 17.57 33.18 -43.89
N LYS A 15 18.13 33.38 -42.69
CA LYS A 15 19.53 33.39 -42.19
C LYS A 15 19.44 33.26 -40.64
N HIS A 16 20.42 32.92 -39.81
CA HIS A 16 21.76 33.52 -39.68
C HIS A 16 22.57 32.72 -38.63
N ILE A 17 23.85 32.55 -38.92
CA ILE A 17 24.94 31.97 -38.12
C ILE A 17 25.29 32.86 -36.93
N ILE A 18 25.64 32.28 -35.77
CA ILE A 18 26.71 32.76 -34.88
C ILE A 18 27.42 31.51 -34.34
N ASP A 19 28.67 31.33 -34.78
CA ASP A 19 29.70 30.50 -34.16
C ASP A 19 30.47 31.34 -33.13
N ASP A 20 31.24 30.63 -32.30
CA ASP A 20 32.33 31.10 -31.42
C ASP A 20 31.96 31.59 -30.01
N ASP A 21 32.21 30.76 -29.00
CA ASP A 21 33.36 30.96 -28.11
C ASP A 21 33.46 29.80 -27.10
N ASP A 22 34.43 28.92 -27.35
CA ASP A 22 35.02 28.00 -26.38
C ASP A 22 35.68 28.83 -25.27
N ASN A 23 35.15 28.75 -24.05
CA ASN A 23 35.90 29.08 -22.84
C ASN A 23 36.03 27.79 -22.01
N ASP A 24 37.09 27.05 -22.34
CA ASP A 24 37.76 26.16 -21.40
C ASP A 24 38.56 27.03 -20.44
N ASP A 25 38.06 27.23 -19.23
CA ASP A 25 38.87 27.59 -18.07
C ASP A 25 38.39 26.71 -16.89
N ASP A 26 39.11 25.60 -16.74
CA ASP A 26 39.13 24.74 -15.57
C ASP A 26 39.67 25.55 -14.38
N ASP A 27 38.80 26.20 -13.62
CA ASP A 27 39.13 26.68 -12.27
C ASP A 27 38.65 25.64 -11.24
N ASP A 28 39.57 24.73 -10.93
CA ASP A 28 39.55 23.85 -9.76
C ASP A 28 39.48 24.69 -8.48
N HIS A 29 38.27 24.92 -7.99
CA HIS A 29 38.07 25.32 -6.60
C HIS A 29 37.65 24.10 -5.78
N ASP A 30 38.66 23.43 -5.22
CA ASP A 30 38.53 22.58 -4.03
C ASP A 30 37.85 23.40 -2.93
N HIS A 31 36.55 23.25 -2.81
CA HIS A 31 35.84 23.59 -1.59
C HIS A 31 35.72 22.29 -0.80
N ASP A 32 36.65 22.12 0.13
CA ASP A 32 36.51 21.22 1.27
C ASP A 32 35.15 21.54 1.92
N HIS A 33 34.12 20.78 1.53
CA HIS A 33 32.97 20.57 2.38
C HIS A 33 33.48 19.66 3.49
N ASP A 34 33.91 20.29 4.57
CA ASP A 34 33.83 19.68 5.88
C ASP A 34 32.38 19.20 6.02
N ASP A 35 32.18 17.89 5.82
CA ASP A 35 31.02 17.16 6.31
C ASP A 35 31.05 17.33 7.84
N ASP A 36 30.53 18.47 8.31
CA ASP A 36 30.03 18.60 9.67
C ASP A 36 28.92 17.55 9.78
N ASP A 37 29.30 16.37 10.29
CA ASP A 37 28.44 15.40 10.93
C ASP A 37 27.66 16.13 12.03
N ALA A 38 26.60 16.82 11.63
CA ALA A 38 25.56 17.27 12.50
C ALA A 38 24.89 16.00 13.03
N HIS A 39 25.44 15.49 14.14
CA HIS A 39 24.73 14.63 15.05
C HIS A 39 23.42 15.34 15.41
N ASP A 40 22.37 14.93 14.70
CA ASP A 40 20.99 15.28 15.00
C ASP A 40 20.62 14.54 16.29
N ASP A 41 21.09 15.08 17.42
CA ASP A 41 20.65 14.73 18.76
C ASP A 41 19.22 15.25 18.93
N HIS A 42 18.30 14.61 18.22
CA HIS A 42 16.87 14.78 18.38
C HIS A 42 16.43 14.19 19.72
N ASP A 43 16.61 14.98 20.78
CA ASP A 43 15.68 15.26 21.88
C ASP A 43 14.71 14.10 22.30
N ASP A 44 15.27 12.95 22.66
CA ASP A 44 14.56 11.78 23.24
C ASP A 44 13.69 12.15 24.47
N ASN A 45 14.03 13.26 25.14
CA ASN A 45 13.33 13.74 26.34
C ASN A 45 11.91 14.25 26.05
N ASN A 46 11.69 14.85 24.86
CA ASN A 46 10.38 15.38 24.48
C ASN A 46 9.39 14.25 24.18
N ASP A 47 9.90 13.14 23.66
CA ASP A 47 9.13 11.97 23.27
C ASP A 47 8.65 11.18 24.50
N ASP A 48 9.51 11.04 25.51
CA ASP A 48 9.13 10.49 26.82
C ASP A 48 8.11 11.38 27.55
N PHE A 49 8.30 12.70 27.52
CA PHE A 49 7.35 13.64 28.13
C PHE A 49 5.95 13.56 27.47
N ARG A 50 5.91 13.53 26.14
CA ARG A 50 4.67 13.36 25.37
C ARG A 50 4.00 12.01 25.64
N ARG A 51 4.77 10.93 25.75
CA ARG A 51 4.26 9.60 26.15
C ARG A 51 3.66 9.65 27.56
N LYS A 52 4.34 10.25 28.53
CA LYS A 52 3.84 10.40 29.91
C LYS A 52 2.53 11.18 29.97
N ILE A 53 2.45 12.33 29.30
CA ILE A 53 1.23 13.15 29.26
C ILE A 53 0.08 12.40 28.57
N SER A 54 0.33 11.73 27.45
CA SER A 54 -0.70 10.98 26.74
C SER A 54 -1.25 9.80 27.56
N ILE A 55 -0.39 9.06 28.28
CA ILE A 55 -0.81 7.97 29.18
C ILE A 55 -1.74 8.50 30.28
N ILE A 56 -1.39 9.63 30.89
CA ILE A 56 -2.20 10.26 31.94
C ILE A 56 -3.56 10.70 31.39
N LEU A 57 -3.60 11.33 30.21
CA LEU A 57 -4.86 11.78 29.60
C LEU A 57 -5.74 10.60 29.18
N ILE A 58 -5.14 9.54 28.65
CA ILE A 58 -5.88 8.32 28.28
C ILE A 58 -6.46 7.69 29.54
N SER A 59 -5.69 7.54 30.63
CA SER A 59 -6.18 6.91 31.87
C SER A 59 -7.33 7.68 32.53
N GLN A 60 -7.30 9.01 32.48
CA GLN A 60 -8.37 9.88 33.00
C GLN A 60 -9.64 9.90 32.12
N SER A 61 -9.54 9.45 30.87
CA SER A 61 -10.71 9.36 30.00
C SER A 61 -11.64 8.21 30.42
N LYS A 62 -12.95 8.33 30.13
CA LYS A 62 -13.94 7.27 30.37
C LYS A 62 -13.54 5.93 29.76
N ALA A 63 -12.91 5.96 28.58
CA ALA A 63 -12.44 4.77 27.87
C ALA A 63 -11.19 4.17 28.53
N GLY A 64 -10.25 4.98 29.01
CA GLY A 64 -9.07 4.49 29.73
C GLY A 64 -9.41 3.94 31.11
N PHE A 65 -10.31 4.58 31.84
CA PHE A 65 -10.82 4.07 33.11
C PHE A 65 -11.58 2.75 32.94
N ALA A 66 -12.46 2.65 31.92
CA ALA A 66 -13.12 1.39 31.59
C ALA A 66 -12.09 0.31 31.19
N ARG A 67 -11.06 0.66 30.42
CA ARG A 67 -9.97 -0.28 30.12
C ARG A 67 -9.24 -0.72 31.39
N GLN A 68 -8.97 0.18 32.33
CA GLN A 68 -8.35 -0.18 33.61
C GLN A 68 -9.24 -1.11 34.45
N LEU A 69 -10.55 -0.94 34.43
CA LEU A 69 -11.49 -1.79 35.17
C LEU A 69 -11.71 -3.17 34.53
N PHE A 70 -11.76 -3.23 33.20
CA PHE A 70 -12.18 -4.44 32.47
C PHE A 70 -11.03 -5.18 31.77
N GLN A 71 -9.86 -4.57 31.58
CA GLN A 71 -8.70 -5.28 31.05
C GLN A 71 -8.02 -6.02 32.18
N GLN A 72 -8.16 -7.35 32.17
CA GLN A 72 -7.29 -8.18 32.96
C GLN A 72 -5.85 -8.02 32.48
N PRO A 73 -4.86 -8.02 33.39
CA PRO A 73 -3.46 -8.03 33.01
C PRO A 73 -3.21 -9.23 32.10
N LYS A 74 -2.85 -8.97 30.85
CA LYS A 74 -2.58 -10.01 29.84
C LYS A 74 -1.17 -10.60 29.96
N SER A 75 -0.41 -10.13 30.94
CA SER A 75 0.95 -10.59 31.22
C SER A 75 0.90 -11.58 32.37
N GLY A 76 1.46 -12.76 32.14
CA GLY A 76 1.77 -13.73 33.17
C GLY A 76 3.12 -14.36 32.85
N THR A 77 3.91 -14.63 33.87
CA THR A 77 5.12 -15.45 33.73
C THR A 77 4.69 -16.90 33.86
N LEU A 78 4.89 -17.67 32.78
CA LEU A 78 4.69 -19.11 32.84
C LEU A 78 5.84 -19.72 33.63
N THR A 79 5.54 -20.31 34.79
CA THR A 79 6.53 -20.96 35.68
C THR A 79 6.79 -22.42 35.31
N VAL A 80 6.22 -22.89 34.21
CA VAL A 80 6.33 -24.28 33.74
C VAL A 80 7.62 -24.42 32.95
N ASP A 81 8.33 -25.53 33.16
CA ASP A 81 9.55 -25.84 32.43
C ASP A 81 9.27 -26.02 30.93
N ARG A 82 10.26 -25.71 30.08
CA ARG A 82 10.11 -25.77 28.62
C ARG A 82 9.71 -27.17 28.16
N GLU A 83 10.33 -28.19 28.73
CA GLU A 83 10.11 -29.59 28.36
C GLU A 83 8.67 -30.04 28.69
N GLU A 84 8.14 -29.60 29.83
CA GLU A 84 6.75 -29.86 30.22
C GLU A 84 5.77 -29.15 29.29
N LEU A 85 6.05 -27.89 28.94
CA LEU A 85 5.25 -27.13 27.99
C LEU A 85 5.26 -27.77 26.60
N GLU A 86 6.43 -28.11 26.06
CA GLU A 86 6.56 -28.74 24.75
C GLU A 86 5.86 -30.10 24.72
N THR A 87 5.95 -30.88 25.79
CA THR A 87 5.23 -32.17 25.92
C THR A 87 3.72 -31.94 25.91
N TYR A 88 3.24 -30.95 26.66
CA TYR A 88 1.82 -30.59 26.68
C TYR A 88 1.34 -30.11 25.31
N LEU A 89 2.08 -29.22 24.66
CA LEU A 89 1.75 -28.70 23.33
C LEU A 89 1.73 -29.82 22.30
N LYS A 90 2.74 -30.69 22.31
CA LYS A 90 2.82 -31.86 21.43
C LYS A 90 1.62 -32.78 21.69
N LYS A 91 1.29 -33.09 22.93
CA LYS A 91 0.13 -33.93 23.25
C LYS A 91 -1.20 -33.30 22.81
N THR A 92 -1.35 -31.98 22.99
CA THR A 92 -2.62 -31.27 22.79
C THR A 92 -2.87 -30.93 21.32
N TYR A 93 -1.82 -30.57 20.59
CA TYR A 93 -1.91 -30.01 19.23
C TYR A 93 -1.22 -30.87 18.17
N SER A 94 -0.57 -31.98 18.54
CA SER A 94 -0.14 -32.94 17.51
C SER A 94 -1.33 -33.77 17.06
N ASP A 95 -1.42 -33.94 15.76
CA ASP A 95 -2.25 -34.96 15.14
C ASP A 95 -1.39 -36.23 14.94
N PRO A 96 -1.58 -37.30 15.74
CA PRO A 96 -0.82 -38.54 15.60
C PRO A 96 -1.07 -39.24 14.26
N THR A 97 -2.17 -38.91 13.60
CA THR A 97 -2.63 -39.51 12.35
C THR A 97 -2.41 -38.61 11.15
N ARG A 98 -1.64 -37.51 11.31
CA ARG A 98 -1.33 -36.56 10.23
C ARG A 98 -0.75 -37.22 8.97
N GLU A 99 0.06 -38.25 9.15
CA GLU A 99 0.72 -38.98 8.06
C GLU A 99 -0.16 -40.11 7.49
N ILE A 100 -1.34 -40.36 8.08
CA ILE A 100 -2.31 -41.33 7.59
C ILE A 100 -3.18 -40.60 6.56
N PRO A 101 -3.20 -41.04 5.28
CA PRO A 101 -4.11 -40.49 4.30
C PRO A 101 -5.55 -40.59 4.81
N LEU A 102 -6.30 -39.50 4.68
CA LEU A 102 -7.73 -39.52 4.98
C LEU A 102 -8.43 -40.51 4.06
N GLU A 103 -9.34 -41.30 4.63
CA GLU A 103 -10.21 -42.19 3.86
C GLU A 103 -11.03 -41.39 2.84
N GLU A 104 -11.36 -42.03 1.72
CA GLU A 104 -12.24 -41.43 0.73
C GLU A 104 -13.59 -41.12 1.38
N THR A 105 -14.06 -39.89 1.22
CA THR A 105 -15.30 -39.41 1.85
C THR A 105 -16.51 -40.01 1.11
N THR A 106 -16.84 -41.24 1.46
CA THR A 106 -17.97 -41.96 0.86
C THR A 106 -19.29 -41.23 1.15
N GLY A 107 -20.06 -40.92 0.10
CA GLY A 107 -21.37 -40.28 0.22
C GLY A 107 -21.38 -38.76 0.02
N LEU A 108 -20.23 -38.13 -0.25
CA LEU A 108 -20.24 -36.76 -0.78
C LEU A 108 -20.64 -36.78 -2.25
N VAL A 109 -21.73 -36.10 -2.57
CA VAL A 109 -22.12 -35.78 -3.94
C VAL A 109 -21.44 -34.47 -4.29
N TRP A 110 -20.50 -34.51 -5.23
CA TRP A 110 -20.00 -33.28 -5.84
C TRP A 110 -21.17 -32.58 -6.54
N PRO A 111 -21.39 -31.28 -6.30
CA PRO A 111 -22.40 -30.55 -7.05
C PRO A 111 -22.06 -30.61 -8.54
N ASP A 112 -23.10 -30.60 -9.37
CA ASP A 112 -22.92 -30.41 -10.81
C ASP A 112 -22.19 -29.10 -11.10
N ASP A 113 -21.50 -29.06 -12.24
CA ASP A 113 -20.87 -27.84 -12.71
C ASP A 113 -21.87 -26.68 -12.72
N PRO A 114 -21.45 -25.46 -12.35
CA PRO A 114 -22.35 -24.32 -12.32
C PRO A 114 -22.94 -24.09 -13.72
N GLY A 115 -24.28 -24.11 -13.80
CA GLY A 115 -25.00 -23.88 -15.07
C GLY A 115 -24.80 -22.48 -15.67
N ILE A 116 -24.21 -21.57 -14.90
CA ILE A 116 -23.86 -20.21 -15.33
C ILE A 116 -22.35 -20.06 -15.21
N LYS A 117 -21.69 -19.75 -16.32
CA LYS A 117 -20.26 -19.44 -16.34
C LYS A 117 -20.01 -18.14 -15.58
N PHE A 118 -18.90 -18.09 -14.85
CA PHE A 118 -18.44 -16.85 -14.24
C PHE A 118 -18.21 -15.77 -15.31
N ASP A 119 -18.65 -14.53 -15.04
CA ASP A 119 -18.41 -13.42 -15.96
C ASP A 119 -16.97 -12.92 -15.79
N SER A 120 -16.09 -13.32 -16.72
CA SER A 120 -14.69 -12.91 -16.74
C SER A 120 -14.45 -11.53 -17.37
N LYS A 121 -15.50 -10.75 -17.67
CA LYS A 121 -15.34 -9.39 -18.18
C LYS A 121 -14.75 -8.47 -17.12
N HIS A 122 -14.02 -7.45 -17.56
CA HIS A 122 -13.61 -6.36 -16.69
C HIS A 122 -14.84 -5.62 -16.15
N PRO A 123 -14.77 -5.08 -14.93
CA PRO A 123 -15.86 -4.33 -14.33
C PRO A 123 -16.19 -3.10 -15.18
N SER A 124 -17.49 -2.87 -15.41
CA SER A 124 -17.98 -1.69 -16.10
C SER A 124 -17.74 -0.43 -15.26
N LEU A 125 -17.65 0.73 -15.92
CA LEU A 125 -17.50 2.01 -15.22
C LEU A 125 -18.64 2.26 -14.22
N GLN A 126 -19.87 1.80 -14.53
CA GLN A 126 -21.03 1.96 -13.64
C GLN A 126 -20.89 1.13 -12.37
N GLU A 127 -20.43 -0.11 -12.48
CA GLU A 127 -20.15 -0.96 -11.32
C GLU A 127 -19.06 -0.36 -10.45
N VAL A 128 -17.99 0.16 -11.06
CA VAL A 128 -16.91 0.82 -10.33
C VAL A 128 -17.41 2.09 -9.62
N ILE A 129 -18.23 2.91 -10.28
CA ILE A 129 -18.86 4.10 -9.66
C ILE A 129 -19.71 3.67 -8.46
N ALA A 130 -20.54 2.63 -8.61
CA ALA A 130 -21.42 2.14 -7.55
C ALA A 130 -20.61 1.67 -6.32
N VAL A 131 -19.54 0.90 -6.54
CA VAL A 131 -18.66 0.40 -5.48
C VAL A 131 -17.94 1.56 -4.76
N VAL A 132 -17.36 2.49 -5.51
CA VAL A 132 -16.65 3.65 -4.94
C VAL A 132 -17.60 4.53 -4.12
N ASN A 133 -18.81 4.77 -4.61
CA ASN A 133 -19.79 5.58 -3.89
C ASN A 133 -20.27 4.91 -2.60
N LYS A 134 -20.41 3.58 -2.60
CA LYS A 134 -20.75 2.78 -1.42
C LYS A 134 -19.67 2.80 -0.34
N ALA A 135 -18.38 2.80 -0.74
CA ALA A 135 -17.26 2.85 0.20
C ALA A 135 -17.22 4.17 0.99
N ARG A 136 -16.78 4.15 2.25
CA ARG A 136 -16.56 5.40 3.00
C ARG A 136 -15.29 6.08 2.48
N ALA A 137 -15.28 7.41 2.44
CA ALA A 137 -14.11 8.15 1.94
C ALA A 137 -12.83 7.91 2.78
N LYS A 138 -13.00 7.55 4.06
CA LYS A 138 -11.92 7.21 5.01
C LYS A 138 -11.63 5.70 5.10
N SER A 139 -12.21 4.88 4.23
CA SER A 139 -11.85 3.46 4.15
C SER A 139 -10.39 3.30 3.73
N ALA A 140 -9.77 2.19 4.14
CA ALA A 140 -8.42 1.84 3.72
C ALA A 140 -8.32 1.83 2.18
N PRO A 141 -7.20 2.32 1.60
CA PRO A 141 -7.03 2.35 0.16
C PRO A 141 -6.99 0.93 -0.43
N GLY A 142 -7.29 0.84 -1.74
CA GLY A 142 -7.15 -0.41 -2.48
C GLY A 142 -5.68 -0.77 -2.77
N PRO A 143 -5.43 -1.83 -3.55
CA PRO A 143 -4.07 -2.31 -3.87
C PRO A 143 -3.16 -1.26 -4.50
N ASN A 144 -3.72 -0.25 -5.16
CA ASN A 144 -2.95 0.85 -5.75
C ASN A 144 -2.63 1.99 -4.77
N GLY A 145 -2.98 1.86 -3.48
CA GLY A 145 -2.68 2.86 -2.46
C GLY A 145 -3.51 4.15 -2.53
N VAL A 146 -4.40 4.29 -3.52
CA VAL A 146 -5.18 5.53 -3.73
C VAL A 146 -6.41 5.56 -2.82
N PRO A 147 -6.61 6.62 -2.01
CA PRO A 147 -7.78 6.73 -1.15
C PRO A 147 -9.11 6.88 -1.91
N TYR A 148 -10.19 6.31 -1.35
CA TYR A 148 -11.55 6.46 -1.91
C TYR A 148 -12.01 7.91 -2.05
N LEU A 149 -11.52 8.81 -1.18
CA LEU A 149 -11.79 10.24 -1.28
C LEU A 149 -11.39 10.82 -2.65
N LEU A 150 -10.25 10.39 -3.20
CA LEU A 150 -9.75 10.89 -4.48
C LEU A 150 -10.69 10.48 -5.62
N TYR A 151 -11.11 9.22 -5.66
CA TYR A 151 -12.05 8.75 -6.67
C TYR A 151 -13.40 9.47 -6.64
N LYS A 152 -13.88 9.83 -5.44
CA LYS A 152 -15.12 10.59 -5.27
C LYS A 152 -15.00 12.04 -5.68
N ARG A 153 -13.84 12.66 -5.46
CA ARG A 153 -13.58 14.08 -5.75
C ARG A 153 -13.06 14.31 -7.17
N CYS A 154 -12.47 13.29 -7.80
CA CYS A 154 -11.79 13.39 -9.09
C CYS A 154 -12.36 12.36 -10.09
N PRO A 155 -13.46 12.70 -10.81
CA PRO A 155 -14.13 11.78 -11.73
C PRO A 155 -13.23 11.25 -12.85
N ASN A 156 -12.24 12.02 -13.28
CA ASN A 156 -11.30 11.61 -14.33
C ASN A 156 -10.36 10.49 -13.87
N VAL A 157 -10.01 10.46 -12.58
CA VAL A 157 -9.22 9.37 -11.99
C VAL A 157 -10.07 8.11 -11.89
N LEU A 158 -11.33 8.24 -11.43
CA LEU A 158 -12.28 7.14 -11.36
C LEU A 158 -12.52 6.48 -12.73
N LYS A 159 -12.64 7.28 -13.81
CA LYS A 159 -12.80 6.77 -15.19
C LYS A 159 -11.62 5.93 -15.69
N LYS A 160 -10.43 6.11 -15.13
CA LYS A 160 -9.23 5.34 -15.50
C LYS A 160 -9.11 4.04 -14.70
N LEU A 161 -9.76 3.94 -13.54
CA LEU A 161 -9.66 2.78 -12.65
C LEU A 161 -9.98 1.43 -13.34
N PRO A 162 -11.05 1.29 -14.15
CA PRO A 162 -11.33 0.03 -14.84
C PRO A 162 -10.26 -0.41 -15.85
N LYS A 163 -9.35 0.49 -16.26
CA LYS A 163 -8.29 0.20 -17.25
C LYS A 163 -7.00 -0.31 -16.60
N ILE A 164 -6.88 -0.17 -15.29
CA ILE A 164 -5.68 -0.52 -14.50
C ILE A 164 -5.98 -1.62 -13.48
N LEU A 165 -7.19 -2.20 -13.52
CA LEU A 165 -7.64 -3.36 -12.76
C LEU A 165 -7.72 -4.56 -13.71
#